data_AF-A0A218P6P4-F1
#
_entry.id   AF-A0A218P6P4-F1
#
_cell.length_a   1.000
_cell.length_b   1.000
_cell.length_c   1.000
_cell.angle_alpha   90.00
_cell.angle_beta   90.00
_cell.angle_gamma   90.00
#
_symmetry.space_group_name_H-M   'P 1'
#
loop_
_entity.id
_entity.type
_entity.pdbx_description
1 polymer ?
#
loop_
_entity_poly.entity_id
_entity_poly.type
_entity_poly.pdbx_seq_one_letter_code
_entity_poly.pdbx_strand_id
1 'polypeptide(L)'
;MLRLPEGMERVWLMRAKGMREVEIAETLGISRQAVNKALKDARVKLFEAFFGLAEVFSWDVVRVNAEKGFMVARGKCGDENVRVYAFYLPGRGIRAFFNGEFPEYILQHAISIGLIWKKERAELVKVLEG
;
A
#
# COMPACT_ATOMS: atom_id res chain seq x y z
N MET A 1 5.79 5.34 14.12
CA MET A 1 5.96 3.96 13.60
C MET A 1 5.29 3.87 12.24
N LEU A 2 6.05 3.91 11.13
CA LEU A 2 5.50 3.85 9.75
C LEU A 2 5.34 2.41 9.22
N ARG A 3 5.22 1.43 10.13
CA ARG A 3 5.15 -0.01 9.82
C ARG A 3 4.09 -0.70 10.66
N LEU A 4 3.35 -1.62 10.05
CA LEU A 4 2.42 -2.52 10.73
C LEU A 4 3.19 -3.46 11.68
N PRO A 5 2.56 -3.90 12.79
CA PRO A 5 3.07 -5.00 13.60
C PRO A 5 3.21 -6.28 12.76
N GLU A 6 4.21 -7.10 13.04
CA GLU A 6 4.59 -8.25 12.18
C GLU A 6 3.44 -9.23 11.90
N GLY A 7 2.71 -9.68 12.92
CA GLY A 7 1.57 -10.59 12.73
C GLY A 7 0.46 -9.98 11.88
N MET A 8 0.19 -8.68 12.08
CA MET A 8 -0.79 -7.92 11.30
C MET A 8 -0.31 -7.72 9.85
N GLU A 9 0.96 -7.41 9.66
CA GLU A 9 1.59 -7.25 8.35
C GLU A 9 1.51 -8.54 7.54
N ARG A 10 1.75 -9.70 8.16
CA ARG A 10 1.62 -11.02 7.51
C ARG A 10 0.19 -11.27 7.03
N VAL A 11 -0.80 -11.05 7.89
CA VAL A 11 -2.22 -11.19 7.54
C VAL A 11 -2.60 -10.25 6.40
N TRP A 12 -2.21 -8.98 6.50
CA TRP A 12 -2.46 -7.98 5.47
C TRP A 12 -1.81 -8.34 4.14
N LEU A 13 -0.55 -8.78 4.14
CA LEU A 13 0.17 -9.14 2.91
C LEU A 13 -0.49 -10.32 2.20
N MET A 14 -0.91 -11.36 2.92
CA MET A 14 -1.64 -12.48 2.32
C MET A 14 -2.93 -12.01 1.65
N ARG A 15 -3.67 -11.11 2.30
CA ARG A 15 -4.88 -10.50 1.73
C ARG A 15 -4.56 -9.65 0.50
N ALA A 16 -3.52 -8.82 0.54
CA ALA A 16 -3.08 -7.99 -0.58
C ALA A 16 -2.71 -8.83 -1.81
N LYS A 17 -2.15 -10.03 -1.58
CA LYS A 17 -1.87 -11.05 -2.62
C LYS A 17 -3.11 -11.77 -3.16
N GLY A 18 -4.30 -11.49 -2.63
CA GLY A 18 -5.57 -12.03 -3.12
C GLY A 18 -6.10 -13.24 -2.35
N MET A 19 -5.43 -13.70 -1.29
CA MET A 19 -5.93 -14.81 -0.48
C MET A 19 -7.25 -14.43 0.22
N ARG A 20 -8.13 -15.42 0.38
CA ARG A 20 -9.40 -15.27 1.12
C ARG A 20 -9.13 -15.39 2.62
N GLU A 21 -9.94 -14.73 3.43
CA GLU A 21 -9.76 -14.75 4.90
C GLU A 21 -9.80 -16.15 5.52
N VAL A 22 -10.58 -17.06 4.93
CA VAL A 22 -10.62 -18.49 5.33
C VAL A 22 -9.26 -19.15 5.12
N GLU A 23 -8.67 -18.96 3.94
CA GLU A 23 -7.35 -19.53 3.60
C GLU A 23 -6.25 -18.94 4.49
N ILE A 24 -6.35 -17.65 4.80
CA ILE A 24 -5.42 -16.97 5.72
C ILE A 24 -5.54 -17.55 7.14
N ALA A 25 -6.77 -17.73 7.62
CA ALA A 25 -7.04 -18.32 8.94
C ALA A 25 -6.45 -19.73 9.05
N GLU A 26 -6.69 -20.57 8.04
CA GLU A 26 -6.15 -21.94 7.95
C GLU A 26 -4.62 -21.93 7.90
N THR A 27 -4.03 -21.10 7.03
CA THR A 27 -2.56 -21.00 6.85
C THR A 27 -1.85 -20.58 8.14
N LEU A 28 -2.48 -19.70 8.92
CA LEU A 28 -1.88 -19.14 10.14
C LEU A 28 -2.31 -19.88 11.42
N GLY A 29 -3.23 -20.84 11.34
CA GLY A 29 -3.76 -21.56 12.50
C GLY A 29 -4.50 -20.64 13.49
N ILE A 30 -5.16 -19.59 13.00
CA ILE A 30 -5.91 -18.62 13.81
C ILE A 30 -7.37 -18.56 13.39
N SER A 31 -8.24 -17.98 14.23
CA SER A 31 -9.66 -17.84 13.89
C SER A 31 -9.90 -16.82 12.77
N ARG A 32 -10.97 -17.00 11.99
CA ARG A 32 -11.43 -16.00 11.00
C ARG A 32 -11.71 -14.64 11.63
N GLN A 33 -12.14 -14.60 12.89
CA GLN A 33 -12.37 -13.36 13.64
C GLN A 33 -11.06 -12.62 13.90
N ALA A 34 -9.99 -13.35 14.25
CA ALA A 34 -8.66 -12.78 14.42
C ALA A 34 -8.12 -12.20 13.11
N VAL A 35 -8.30 -12.90 11.98
CA VAL A 35 -7.96 -12.39 10.64
C VAL A 35 -8.73 -11.10 10.33
N ASN A 36 -10.05 -11.11 10.51
CA ASN A 36 -10.90 -9.93 10.26
C ASN A 36 -10.47 -8.72 11.07
N LYS A 37 -10.21 -8.92 12.36
CA LYS A 37 -9.73 -7.86 13.25
C LYS A 37 -8.38 -7.33 12.79
N ALA A 38 -7.42 -8.22 12.51
CA ALA A 38 -6.09 -7.82 12.04
C ALA A 38 -6.16 -7.05 10.71
N LEU A 39 -7.00 -7.46 9.76
CA LEU A 39 -7.19 -6.74 8.50
C LEU A 39 -7.83 -5.36 8.68
N LYS A 40 -8.84 -5.27 9.56
CA LYS A 40 -9.49 -3.99 9.88
C LYS A 40 -8.47 -3.03 10.50
N ASP A 41 -7.74 -3.49 11.50
CA ASP A 41 -6.74 -2.68 12.20
C ASP A 41 -5.58 -2.29 11.27
N ALA A 42 -5.16 -3.20 10.37
CA ALA A 42 -4.15 -2.90 9.34
C ALA A 42 -4.61 -1.78 8.42
N ARG A 43 -5.85 -1.83 7.93
CA ARG A 43 -6.40 -0.79 7.06
C ARG A 43 -6.41 0.56 7.75
N VAL A 44 -6.88 0.63 9.00
CA VAL A 44 -6.89 1.89 9.79
C VAL A 44 -5.48 2.45 9.92
N LYS A 45 -4.51 1.63 10.33
CA LYS A 45 -3.11 2.08 10.46
C LYS A 45 -2.48 2.54 9.16
N LEU A 46 -2.78 1.87 8.04
CA LEU A 46 -2.31 2.29 6.73
C LEU A 46 -2.94 3.62 6.30
N PHE A 47 -4.25 3.80 6.54
CA PHE A 47 -4.91 5.08 6.29
C PHE A 47 -4.27 6.19 7.13
N GLU A 48 -4.13 6.00 8.44
CA GLU A 48 -3.49 6.97 9.33
C GLU A 48 -2.07 7.32 8.86
N ALA A 49 -1.28 6.32 8.46
CA ALA A 49 0.07 6.55 8.00
C ALA A 49 0.14 7.29 6.65
N PHE A 50 -0.76 6.98 5.71
CA PHE A 50 -0.84 7.68 4.42
C PHE A 50 -1.36 9.10 4.57
N PHE A 51 -2.45 9.30 5.32
CA PHE A 51 -2.99 10.64 5.57
C PHE A 51 -2.05 11.49 6.41
N GLY A 52 -1.40 10.91 7.42
CA GLY A 52 -0.37 11.62 8.19
C GLY A 52 0.83 12.02 7.32
N LEU A 53 1.23 11.18 6.36
CA LEU A 53 2.25 11.55 5.39
C LEU A 53 1.78 12.72 4.50
N ALA A 54 0.56 12.65 3.96
CA ALA A 54 0.01 13.71 3.13
C ALA A 54 -0.14 15.03 3.90
N GLU A 55 -0.61 14.99 5.15
CA GLU A 55 -0.76 16.16 6.02
C GLU A 55 0.60 16.84 6.29
N VAL A 56 1.61 16.08 6.67
CA VAL A 56 2.97 16.60 6.93
C VAL A 56 3.54 17.36 5.74
N PHE A 57 3.25 16.89 4.52
CA PHE A 57 3.74 17.52 3.29
C PHE A 57 2.69 18.40 2.58
N SER A 58 1.53 18.63 3.20
CA SER A 58 0.40 19.36 2.61
C SER A 58 0.06 18.88 1.19
N TRP A 59 0.02 17.56 1.01
CA TRP A 59 -0.38 16.94 -0.25
C TRP A 59 -1.89 16.70 -0.29
N ASP A 60 -2.48 16.96 -1.44
CA ASP A 60 -3.87 16.64 -1.74
C ASP A 60 -3.99 15.16 -2.09
N VAL A 61 -4.60 14.38 -1.20
CA VAL A 61 -4.83 12.95 -1.42
C VAL A 61 -5.85 12.76 -2.54
N VAL A 62 -5.45 12.05 -3.58
CA VAL A 62 -6.30 11.74 -4.75
C VAL A 62 -6.97 10.38 -4.57
N ARG A 63 -6.21 9.40 -4.06
CA ARG A 63 -6.70 8.04 -3.87
C ARG A 63 -5.90 7.34 -2.79
N VAL A 64 -6.56 6.52 -2.00
CA VAL A 64 -5.91 5.56 -1.10
C VAL A 64 -6.54 4.20 -1.31
N ASN A 65 -5.70 3.18 -1.38
CA ASN A 65 -6.13 1.79 -1.34
C ASN A 65 -5.32 1.07 -0.25
N ALA A 66 -5.89 1.02 0.95
CA ALA A 66 -5.25 0.35 2.09
C ALA A 66 -5.24 -1.19 1.96
N GLU A 67 -6.09 -1.78 1.11
CA GLU A 67 -6.08 -3.22 0.85
C GLU A 67 -4.86 -3.63 0.01
N LYS A 68 -4.49 -2.80 -0.98
CA LYS A 68 -3.28 -2.98 -1.80
C LYS A 68 -2.08 -2.18 -1.31
N GLY A 69 -2.25 -1.37 -0.27
CA GLY A 69 -1.17 -0.67 0.42
C GLY A 69 -0.56 0.46 -0.39
N PHE A 70 -1.37 1.30 -1.04
CA PHE A 70 -0.86 2.48 -1.73
C PHE A 70 -1.72 3.72 -1.53
N MET A 71 -1.10 4.88 -1.78
CA MET A 71 -1.75 6.19 -1.89
C MET A 71 -1.23 6.91 -3.13
N VAL A 72 -2.12 7.64 -3.79
CA VAL A 72 -1.80 8.65 -4.81
C VAL A 72 -2.19 10.01 -4.27
N ALA A 73 -1.29 10.98 -4.39
CA ALA A 73 -1.52 12.36 -4.00
C ALA A 73 -0.96 13.33 -5.04
N ARG A 74 -1.35 14.60 -4.92
CA ARG A 74 -0.75 15.74 -5.62
C ARG A 74 -0.10 16.64 -4.59
N GLY A 75 1.04 17.20 -4.93
CA GLY A 75 1.76 18.07 -4.02
C GLY A 75 2.65 19.05 -4.76
N LYS A 76 3.40 19.81 -3.97
CA LYS A 76 4.49 20.64 -4.48
C LYS A 76 5.82 20.18 -3.90
N CYS A 77 6.85 20.16 -4.74
CA CYS A 77 8.23 19.98 -4.33
C CYS A 77 9.03 21.18 -4.85
N GLY A 78 9.36 22.12 -3.96
CA GLY A 78 9.80 23.45 -4.39
C GLY A 78 8.71 24.14 -5.21
N ASP A 79 9.06 24.58 -6.43
CA ASP A 79 8.14 25.27 -7.35
C ASP A 79 7.39 24.32 -8.31
N GLU A 80 7.69 23.03 -8.28
CA GLU A 80 7.10 22.05 -9.20
C GLU A 80 5.88 21.36 -8.59
N ASN A 81 4.80 21.25 -9.38
CA ASN A 81 3.69 20.38 -9.05
C ASN A 81 4.09 18.93 -9.35
N VAL A 82 3.93 18.05 -8.36
CA VAL A 82 4.33 16.64 -8.47
C VAL A 82 3.16 15.71 -8.21
N ARG A 83 3.14 14.59 -8.93
CA ARG A 83 2.34 13.42 -8.56
C ARG A 83 3.13 12.59 -7.56
N VAL A 84 2.50 12.23 -6.44
CA VAL A 84 3.13 11.41 -5.42
C VAL A 84 2.46 10.05 -5.34
N TYR A 85 3.28 9.01 -5.32
CA TYR A 85 2.84 7.63 -5.21
C TYR A 85 3.52 7.00 -4.00
N ALA A 86 2.75 6.73 -2.95
CA ALA A 86 3.26 6.09 -1.74
C ALA A 86 2.82 4.63 -1.69
N PHE A 87 3.74 3.73 -1.34
CA PHE A 87 3.51 2.30 -1.19
C PHE A 87 3.93 1.85 0.19
N TYR A 88 3.13 0.97 0.80
CA TYR A 88 3.52 0.22 1.96
C TYR A 88 4.27 -1.04 1.53
N LEU A 89 5.52 -1.17 1.97
CA LEU A 89 6.36 -2.33 1.67
C LEU A 89 6.55 -3.18 2.94
N PRO A 90 6.15 -4.48 2.93
CA PRO A 90 6.37 -5.36 4.07
C PRO A 90 7.81 -5.32 4.59
N GLY A 91 7.98 -5.24 5.90
CA GLY A 91 9.28 -5.13 6.57
C GLY A 91 9.95 -3.76 6.46
N ARG A 92 9.61 -2.92 5.48
CA ARG A 92 10.25 -1.60 5.21
C ARG A 92 9.38 -0.39 5.51
N GLY A 93 8.06 -0.56 5.62
CA GLY A 93 7.10 0.53 5.82
C GLY A 93 6.84 1.33 4.54
N ILE A 94 6.42 2.59 4.68
CA ILE A 94 6.02 3.43 3.55
C ILE A 94 7.24 3.94 2.75
N ARG A 95 7.13 3.96 1.42
CA ARG A 95 8.05 4.63 0.48
C ARG A 95 7.24 5.43 -0.53
N ALA A 96 7.67 6.66 -0.82
CA ALA A 96 7.02 7.55 -1.76
C ALA A 96 7.93 7.87 -2.96
N PHE A 97 7.32 8.03 -4.12
CA PHE A 97 7.98 8.32 -5.40
C PHE A 97 7.24 9.43 -6.12
N PHE A 98 7.97 10.25 -6.86
CA PHE A 98 7.41 11.36 -7.63
C PHE A 98 7.23 10.96 -9.09
N ASN A 99 6.18 11.50 -9.73
CA ASN A 99 5.98 11.50 -11.18
C ASN A 99 6.07 10.10 -11.85
N GLY A 100 5.74 9.04 -11.12
CA GLY A 100 5.74 7.67 -11.65
C GLY A 100 7.13 7.05 -11.83
N GLU A 101 8.17 7.67 -11.27
CA GLU A 101 9.53 7.16 -11.32
C GLU A 101 9.73 6.03 -10.31
N PHE A 102 9.33 4.83 -10.74
CA PHE A 102 9.42 3.63 -9.91
C PHE A 102 10.73 2.87 -10.12
N PRO A 103 11.47 2.59 -9.04
CA PRO A 103 12.50 1.55 -9.06
C PRO A 103 11.90 0.18 -9.36
N GLU A 104 12.74 -0.70 -9.89
CA GLU A 104 12.38 -2.06 -10.29
C GLU A 104 11.71 -2.88 -9.16
N TYR A 105 12.13 -2.70 -7.90
CA TYR A 105 11.54 -3.41 -6.77
C TYR A 105 10.09 -3.00 -6.47
N ILE A 106 9.68 -1.78 -6.86
CA ILE A 106 8.28 -1.35 -6.73
C ILE A 106 7.42 -2.04 -7.77
N LEU A 107 7.90 -2.18 -9.00
CA LEU A 107 7.21 -2.93 -10.04
C LEU A 107 7.05 -4.40 -9.65
N GLN A 108 8.11 -5.00 -9.10
CA GLN A 108 8.05 -6.37 -8.56
C GLN A 108 7.06 -6.50 -7.42
N HIS A 109 7.05 -5.54 -6.49
CA HIS A 109 6.08 -5.52 -5.42
C HIS A 109 4.65 -5.43 -5.96
N ALA A 110 4.38 -4.51 -6.89
CA ALA A 110 3.07 -4.33 -7.51
C ALA A 110 2.55 -5.61 -8.20
N ILE A 111 3.43 -6.34 -8.90
CA ILE A 111 3.11 -7.66 -9.45
C ILE A 111 2.79 -8.65 -8.34
N SER A 112 3.62 -8.69 -7.29
CA SER A 112 3.45 -9.67 -6.19
C SER A 112 2.10 -9.53 -5.47
N ILE A 113 1.54 -8.32 -5.41
CA ILE A 113 0.22 -8.05 -4.84
C ILE A 113 -0.87 -7.93 -5.91
N GLY A 114 -0.60 -8.29 -7.17
CA GLY A 114 -1.58 -8.33 -8.25
C GLY A 114 -2.18 -6.97 -8.62
N LEU A 115 -1.40 -5.88 -8.55
CA LEU A 115 -1.79 -4.58 -9.11
C LEU A 115 -1.59 -4.53 -10.63
N ILE A 116 -0.51 -5.12 -11.12
CA ILE A 116 -0.13 -5.17 -12.54
C ILE A 116 0.37 -6.57 -12.87
N TRP A 117 0.39 -6.91 -14.17
CA TRP A 117 0.82 -8.24 -14.63
C TRP A 117 2.23 -8.23 -15.23
N LYS A 118 2.69 -7.07 -15.70
CA LYS A 118 4.02 -6.87 -16.28
C LYS A 118 4.76 -5.76 -15.56
N LYS A 119 6.09 -5.72 -15.70
CA LYS A 119 6.95 -4.69 -15.12
C LYS A 119 6.90 -3.40 -15.95
N GLU A 120 5.72 -2.83 -16.09
CA GLU A 120 5.49 -1.66 -16.92
C GLU A 120 5.05 -0.48 -16.06
N ARG A 121 5.83 0.60 -16.07
CA ARG A 121 5.54 1.80 -15.27
C ARG A 121 4.23 2.47 -15.67
N ALA A 122 3.96 2.54 -16.98
CA ALA A 122 2.74 3.14 -17.51
C ALA A 122 1.48 2.38 -17.08
N GLU A 123 1.53 1.04 -17.11
CA GLU A 123 0.47 0.18 -16.58
C GLU A 123 0.22 0.47 -15.10
N LEU A 124 1.29 0.54 -14.30
CA LEU A 124 1.19 0.81 -12.87
C LEU A 124 0.57 2.19 -12.58
N VAL A 125 1.05 3.25 -13.24
CA VAL A 125 0.46 4.60 -13.08
C VAL A 125 -1.03 4.58 -13.41
N LYS A 126 -1.43 3.97 -14.52
CA LYS A 126 -2.83 3.86 -14.93
C LYS A 126 -3.68 3.17 -13.84
N VAL A 127 -3.21 2.03 -13.32
CA VAL A 127 -3.92 1.29 -12.25
C VAL A 127 -4.04 2.11 -10.96
N LEU A 128 -2.99 2.84 -10.59
CA LEU A 128 -2.97 3.64 -9.37
C LEU A 128 -3.90 4.85 -9.47
N GLU A 129 -3.94 5.52 -10.61
CA GLU A 129 -4.77 6.71 -10.78
C GLU A 129 -6.27 6.40 -10.99
N GLY A 130 -6.62 5.20 -11.46
CA GLY A 130 -8.00 4.74 -11.64
C GLY A 130 -8.44 4.78 -13.08
#